data_AF-A0A2D9FQ70-F1
#
_entry.id   AF-A0A2D9FQ70-F1
#
_cell.length_a   1.000
_cell.length_b   1.000
_cell.length_c   1.000
_cell.angle_alpha   90.00
_cell.angle_beta   90.00
_cell.angle_gamma   90.00
#
_symmetry.space_group_name_H-M   'P 1'
#
loop_
_entity.id
_entity.type
_entity.pdbx_description
1 polymer ?
#
loop_
_entity_poly.entity_id
_entity_poly.type
_entity_poly.pdbx_seq_one_letter_code
_entity_poly.pdbx_strand_id
1 'polypeptide(L)'
;MMPNHVHLVFKLPDPKSMNPEENEDFPVTKLLHSLKSYTPNEANRALSRTGNPFWQSESYDYVVRDSNELERVIYYTLNNPVKAELVKEWRKWKYSYCKPEFLSEF
;
A
#
# COMPACT_ATOMS: atom_id res chain seq x y z
N MET A 1 5.53 2.76 5.03
CA MET A 1 6.51 2.11 4.13
C MET A 1 7.66 1.58 4.96
N MET A 2 8.16 0.38 4.67
CA MET A 2 9.31 -0.23 5.33
C MET A 2 10.56 -0.11 4.43
N PRO A 3 11.78 -0.29 4.96
CA PRO A 3 13.00 -0.21 4.14
C PRO A 3 13.06 -1.22 2.98
N ASN A 4 12.37 -2.35 3.10
CA ASN A 4 12.40 -3.46 2.15
C ASN A 4 11.04 -3.80 1.49
N HIS A 5 9.93 -3.23 1.97
CA HIS A 5 8.59 -3.48 1.42
C HIS A 5 7.61 -2.35 1.75
N VAL A 6 6.42 -2.38 1.17
CA VAL A 6 5.34 -1.43 1.46
C VAL A 6 4.06 -2.18 1.81
N HIS A 7 3.30 -1.62 2.75
CA HIS A 7 1.93 -2.02 3.05
C HIS A 7 1.00 -0.89 2.64
N LEU A 8 -0.08 -1.21 1.93
CA LEU A 8 -1.06 -0.25 1.44
C LEU A 8 -2.46 -0.74 1.80
N VAL A 9 -3.24 0.12 2.46
CA VAL A 9 -4.67 -0.09 2.71
C VAL A 9 -5.42 0.97 1.92
N PHE A 10 -6.28 0.55 1.00
CA PHE A 10 -6.97 1.46 0.09
C PHE A 10 -8.38 0.96 -0.21
N LYS A 11 -9.23 1.89 -0.63
CA LYS A 11 -10.57 1.61 -1.14
C LYS A 11 -10.57 1.94 -2.64
N LEU A 12 -11.07 1.01 -3.45
CA LEU A 12 -11.28 1.27 -4.87
C LEU A 12 -12.40 2.29 -5.06
N PRO A 13 -12.36 3.10 -6.13
CA PRO A 13 -13.49 3.94 -6.52
C PRO A 13 -14.75 3.09 -6.70
N ASP A 14 -15.92 3.70 -6.50
CA ASP A 14 -17.21 3.02 -6.71
C ASP A 14 -17.28 2.55 -8.17
N PRO A 15 -17.55 1.27 -8.46
CA PRO A 15 -17.71 0.79 -9.83
C PRO A 15 -18.70 1.61 -10.65
N LYS A 16 -19.74 2.19 -10.02
CA LYS A 16 -20.72 3.07 -10.68
C LYS A 16 -20.16 4.42 -11.11
N SER A 17 -19.03 4.83 -10.54
CA SER A 17 -18.30 6.03 -10.90
C SER A 17 -17.25 5.78 -11.99
N MET A 18 -17.10 4.53 -12.47
CA MET A 18 -16.17 4.16 -13.53
C MET A 18 -16.89 4.01 -14.87
N ASN A 19 -16.24 4.43 -15.96
CA ASN A 19 -16.78 4.30 -17.32
C ASN A 19 -17.03 2.81 -17.65
N PRO A 20 -18.25 2.41 -18.04
CA PRO A 20 -18.58 1.03 -18.38
C PRO A 20 -17.72 0.45 -19.51
N GLU A 21 -17.31 1.29 -20.47
CA GLU A 21 -16.46 0.90 -21.61
C GLU A 21 -14.99 0.66 -21.23
N GLU A 22 -14.54 1.10 -20.05
CA GLU A 22 -13.17 0.87 -19.56
C GLU A 22 -13.02 -0.40 -18.69
N ASN A 23 -14.13 -1.12 -18.43
CA ASN A 23 -14.22 -2.25 -17.50
C ASN A 23 -13.77 -3.61 -18.07
N GLU A 24 -12.70 -3.66 -18.86
CA GLU A 24 -12.11 -4.95 -19.25
C GLU A 24 -11.17 -5.53 -18.18
N ASP A 25 -10.51 -4.71 -17.35
CA ASP A 25 -9.72 -5.19 -16.20
C ASP A 25 -10.30 -4.70 -14.86
N PHE A 26 -10.26 -5.58 -13.85
CA PHE A 26 -10.61 -5.23 -12.48
C PHE A 26 -9.83 -4.00 -11.99
N PRO A 27 -10.46 -3.01 -11.35
CA PRO A 27 -9.81 -1.75 -10.96
C PRO A 27 -8.57 -1.94 -10.08
N VAL A 28 -8.56 -2.98 -9.24
CA VAL A 28 -7.39 -3.36 -8.42
C VAL A 28 -6.21 -3.82 -9.26
N THR A 29 -6.45 -4.60 -10.30
CA THR A 29 -5.41 -5.12 -11.19
C THR A 29 -4.73 -3.97 -11.93
N LYS A 30 -5.51 -3.01 -12.45
CA LYS A 30 -4.97 -1.80 -13.10
C LYS A 30 -4.12 -0.97 -12.14
N LEU A 31 -4.62 -0.74 -10.93
CA LEU A 31 -3.89 0.02 -9.90
C LEU A 31 -2.57 -0.66 -9.55
N LEU A 32 -2.58 -1.96 -9.24
CA LEU A 32 -1.38 -2.71 -8.88
C LEU A 32 -0.40 -2.79 -10.04
N HIS A 33 -0.88 -2.98 -11.28
CA HIS A 33 -0.05 -2.96 -12.48
C HIS A 33 0.64 -1.60 -12.66
N SER A 34 -0.09 -0.49 -12.51
CA SER A 34 0.47 0.86 -12.59
C SER A 34 1.54 1.09 -11.53
N LEU A 35 1.28 0.73 -10.28
CA LEU A 35 2.26 0.85 -9.19
C LEU A 35 3.51 0.01 -9.43
N LYS A 36 3.34 -1.26 -9.80
CA LYS A 36 4.45 -2.20 -10.00
C LYS A 36 5.24 -1.95 -11.29
N SER A 37 4.70 -1.20 -12.25
CA SER A 37 5.43 -0.77 -13.45
C SER A 37 6.13 0.57 -13.25
N TYR A 38 5.45 1.56 -12.70
CA TYR A 38 5.99 2.91 -12.58
C TYR A 38 7.04 3.04 -11.48
N THR A 39 6.74 2.55 -10.27
CA THR A 39 7.58 2.81 -9.09
C THR A 39 8.97 2.15 -9.15
N PRO A 40 9.17 0.93 -9.69
CA PRO A 40 10.51 0.38 -9.91
C PRO A 40 11.39 1.24 -10.80
N ASN A 41 10.82 1.78 -11.88
CA ASN A 41 11.57 2.54 -12.87
C ASN A 41 12.10 3.85 -12.26
N GLU A 42 11.23 4.55 -11.53
CA GLU A 42 11.63 5.78 -10.82
C GLU A 42 12.61 5.49 -9.68
N ALA A 43 12.38 4.43 -8.88
CA ALA A 43 13.27 4.07 -7.79
C ALA A 43 14.65 3.61 -8.28
N ASN A 44 14.71 2.79 -9.33
CA ASN A 44 15.97 2.37 -9.95
C ASN A 44 16.72 3.57 -10.54
N ARG A 45 16.03 4.51 -11.20
CA ARG A 45 16.63 5.75 -11.69
C ARG A 45 17.23 6.57 -10.55
N ALA A 46 16.47 6.78 -9.47
CA ALA A 46 16.92 7.53 -8.30
C ALA A 46 18.14 6.86 -7.59
N LEU A 47 18.22 5.54 -7.63
CA LEU A 47 19.32 4.76 -7.05
C LEU A 47 20.46 4.47 -8.04
N SER A 48 20.38 4.96 -9.28
CA SER A 48 21.33 4.64 -10.37
C SER A 48 21.55 3.13 -10.59
N ARG A 49 20.47 2.34 -10.44
CA ARG A 49 20.46 0.89 -10.69
C ARG A 49 19.89 0.63 -12.07
N THR A 50 20.49 -0.30 -12.80
CA THR A 50 19.99 -0.77 -14.11
C THR A 50 19.87 -2.30 -14.11
N GLY A 51 18.93 -2.83 -14.91
CA GLY A 51 18.78 -4.27 -15.15
C GLY A 51 18.34 -5.14 -13.97
N ASN A 52 18.10 -4.57 -12.78
CA ASN A 52 17.74 -5.32 -11.59
C ASN A 52 16.24 -5.15 -11.25
N PRO A 53 15.52 -6.25 -10.96
CA PRO A 53 14.18 -6.16 -10.38
C PRO A 53 14.21 -5.36 -9.08
N PHE A 54 13.31 -4.39 -8.96
CA PHE A 54 13.15 -3.61 -7.74
C PHE A 54 12.19 -4.28 -6.76
N TRP A 55 11.01 -4.68 -7.26
CA TRP A 55 10.01 -5.42 -6.48
C TRP A 55 10.21 -6.93 -6.61
N GLN A 56 9.77 -7.66 -5.59
CA GLN A 56 9.51 -9.08 -5.68
C GLN A 56 8.38 -9.34 -6.71
N SER A 57 8.43 -10.49 -7.39
CA SER A 57 7.44 -10.88 -8.41
C SER A 57 6.00 -10.90 -7.86
N GLU A 58 5.81 -11.46 -6.68
CA GLU A 58 4.48 -11.62 -6.07
C GLU A 58 4.18 -10.54 -5.03
N SER A 59 2.91 -10.13 -4.95
CA SER A 59 2.36 -9.33 -3.85
C SER A 59 1.44 -10.19 -2.99
N TYR A 60 1.26 -9.76 -1.75
CA TYR A 60 0.20 -10.25 -0.88
C TYR A 60 -0.98 -9.28 -0.94
N ASP A 61 -2.14 -9.79 -1.34
CA ASP A 61 -3.37 -9.01 -1.49
C ASP A 61 -4.47 -9.63 -0.60
N TYR A 62 -5.17 -8.78 0.16
CA TYR A 62 -6.19 -9.19 1.13
C TYR A 62 -7.42 -8.30 1.06
N VAL A 63 -8.61 -8.89 0.97
CA VAL A 63 -9.89 -8.17 0.92
C VAL A 63 -10.44 -7.99 2.33
N VAL A 64 -10.54 -6.73 2.76
CA VAL A 64 -11.18 -6.34 4.02
C VAL A 64 -12.70 -6.36 3.86
N ARG A 65 -13.40 -7.07 4.75
CA ARG A 65 -14.83 -7.39 4.63
C ARG A 65 -15.72 -6.58 5.55
N ASP A 66 -15.20 -6.10 6.67
CA ASP A 66 -15.95 -5.32 7.64
C ASP A 66 -15.10 -4.25 8.35
N SER A 67 -15.76 -3.40 9.14
CA SER A 67 -15.12 -2.27 9.83
C SER A 67 -14.13 -2.69 10.90
N ASN A 68 -14.42 -3.75 11.65
CA ASN A 68 -13.54 -4.23 12.71
C ASN A 68 -12.25 -4.82 12.12
N GLU A 69 -12.38 -5.51 10.98
CA GLU A 69 -11.25 -5.99 10.22
C GLU A 69 -10.42 -4.85 9.63
N LEU A 70 -11.07 -3.81 9.10
CA LEU A 70 -10.38 -2.62 8.59
C LEU A 70 -9.50 -1.98 9.66
N GLU A 71 -10.05 -1.76 10.86
CA GLU A 71 -9.34 -1.19 11.98
C GLU A 71 -8.10 -2.02 12.35
N ARG A 72 -8.25 -3.34 12.45
CA ARG A 72 -7.13 -4.26 12.74
C ARG A 72 -6.04 -4.21 11.66
N VAL A 73 -6.41 -4.18 10.38
CA VAL A 73 -5.46 -4.12 9.26
C VAL A 73 -4.71 -2.78 9.25
N ILE A 74 -5.42 -1.67 9.52
CA ILE A 74 -4.79 -0.35 9.67
C ILE A 74 -3.81 -0.37 10.85
N TYR A 75 -4.24 -0.84 12.02
CA TYR A 75 -3.40 -0.91 13.21
C TYR A 75 -2.15 -1.78 13.00
N TYR A 76 -2.31 -2.95 12.38
CA TYR A 76 -1.21 -3.83 12.02
C TYR A 76 -0.21 -3.14 11.08
N THR A 77 -0.73 -2.47 10.05
CA THR A 77 0.08 -1.74 9.07
C THR A 77 0.89 -0.63 9.72
N LEU A 78 0.25 0.16 10.59
CA LEU A 78 0.91 1.26 11.30
C LEU A 78 1.95 0.75 12.28
N ASN A 79 1.70 -0.35 12.99
CA ASN A 79 2.66 -0.90 13.96
C ASN A 79 3.78 -1.75 13.36
N ASN A 80 3.81 -1.97 12.03
CA ASN A 80 4.86 -2.74 11.39
C ASN A 80 6.30 -2.21 11.66
N PRO A 81 6.57 -0.89 11.63
CA PRO A 81 7.86 -0.32 12.04
C PRO A 81 8.21 -0.58 13.51
N VAL A 82 7.21 -0.68 14.40
CA VAL A 82 7.41 -1.00 15.82
C VAL A 82 7.77 -2.47 15.98
N LYS A 83 7.03 -3.36 15.30
CA LYS A 83 7.31 -4.81 15.28
C LYS A 83 8.68 -5.13 14.70
N ALA A 84 9.16 -4.33 13.75
CA ALA A 84 10.50 -4.42 13.18
C ALA A 84 11.58 -3.68 14.01
N GLU A 85 11.23 -3.18 15.20
CA GLU A 85 12.12 -2.48 16.14
C GLU A 85 12.78 -1.19 15.59
N LEU A 86 12.24 -0.64 14.50
CA LEU A 86 12.75 0.60 13.88
C LEU A 86 12.41 1.85 14.70
N VAL A 87 11.29 1.82 15.41
CA VAL A 87 10.81 2.88 16.31
C VAL A 87 10.08 2.26 17.50
N LYS A 88 10.02 2.99 18.63
CA LYS A 88 9.23 2.56 19.80
C LYS A 88 7.73 2.83 19.67
N GLU A 89 7.35 3.75 18.80
CA GLU A 89 5.97 4.18 18.58
C GLU A 89 5.77 4.43 17.09
N TRP A 90 4.67 3.94 16.52
CA TRP A 90 4.47 4.01 15.07
C TRP A 90 4.41 5.45 14.54
N ARG A 91 3.90 6.39 15.34
CA ARG A 91 3.82 7.83 15.01
C ARG A 91 5.18 8.47 14.77
N LYS A 92 6.26 7.88 15.29
CA LYS A 92 7.64 8.35 15.08
C LYS A 92 8.22 7.87 13.74
N TRP A 93 7.55 6.95 13.05
CA TRP A 93 7.97 6.51 11.72
C TRP A 93 7.47 7.49 10.65
N LYS A 94 8.35 8.35 10.18
CA LYS A 94 8.03 9.42 9.21
C LYS A 94 7.48 8.95 7.86
N TYR A 95 7.58 7.66 7.56
CA TYR A 95 7.08 7.05 6.31
C TYR A 95 5.75 6.31 6.49
N SER A 96 5.06 6.54 7.60
CA SER A 96 3.69 6.11 7.82
C SER A 96 2.71 7.24 7.48
N TYR A 97 1.57 6.87 6.90
CA TYR A 97 0.45 7.76 6.67
C TYR A 97 -0.84 7.01 6.97
N CYS A 98 -1.77 7.68 7.64
CA CYS A 98 -3.12 7.21 7.90
C CYS A 98 -4.07 8.40 7.74
N LYS A 99 -5.23 8.19 7.11
CA LYS A 99 -6.22 9.26 7.01
C LYS A 99 -6.72 9.64 8.41
N PRO A 100 -6.91 10.93 8.73
CA PRO A 100 -7.31 11.38 10.07
C PRO A 100 -8.60 10.73 10.60
N GLU A 101 -9.56 10.41 9.73
CA GLU A 101 -10.80 9.73 10.09
C GLU A 101 -10.58 8.37 10.78
N PHE A 102 -9.49 7.67 10.46
CA PHE A 102 -9.13 6.39 11.09
C PHE A 102 -8.19 6.56 12.29
N LEU A 103 -7.76 7.77 12.63
CA LEU A 103 -6.86 8.01 13.78
C LEU A 103 -7.61 8.18 15.09
N SER A 104 -8.89 8.53 15.07
CA SER A 104 -9.70 8.71 16.29
C SER A 104 -9.89 7.42 17.10
N GLU A 105 -9.54 6.28 16.51
CA GLU A 105 -9.62 4.93 17.08
C GLU A 105 -8.30 4.50 17.77
N PHE A 106 -7.22 5.32 17.71
CA PHE A 106 -5.84 4.94 18.13
C PHE A 106 -5.04 6.00 18.91
#